data_AF-A0A3B9BBF9-F1
#
_entry.id   AF-A0A3B9BBF9-F1
#
_cell.length_a   1.000
_cell.length_b   1.000
_cell.length_c   1.000
_cell.angle_alpha   90.00
_cell.angle_beta   90.00
_cell.angle_gamma   90.00
#
_symmetry.space_group_name_H-M   'P 1'
#
loop_
_entity.id
_entity.type
_entity.pdbx_description
1 polymer ?
#
loop_
_entity_poly.entity_id
_entity_poly.type
_entity_poly.pdbx_seq_one_letter_code
_entity_poly.pdbx_strand_id
1 'polypeptide(L)'
;LAVEGEICWAGMHSWKDVLDLLEGVGMPETLGFQADLAHTYLYLMGYNAPEHALLHDGYAEEEFWPAYEKMTDKLRPWTIDFHVAQNDGQVHGAGSHDKTGKHCPADDPNGKLDITRCSHYWLKDFESRGIKHICWDGCMFPNATLENPSTWNTILKSMIDVVS
;
A
#
# COMPACT_ATOMS: atom_id res chain seq x y z
N LEU A 1 9.74 14.29 5.73
CA LEU A 1 9.30 13.96 4.35
C LEU A 1 8.95 12.49 4.33
N ALA A 2 7.98 12.08 3.49
CA ALA A 2 7.67 10.68 3.28
C ALA A 2 7.79 10.36 1.79
N VAL A 3 8.40 9.23 1.48
CA VAL A 3 8.30 8.61 0.16
C VAL A 3 7.01 7.81 0.16
N GLU A 4 6.05 8.20 -0.67
CA GLU A 4 4.83 7.43 -0.90
C GLU A 4 5.16 6.11 -1.59
N GLY A 5 4.49 5.03 -1.19
CA GLY A 5 4.64 3.69 -1.74
C GLY A 5 4.13 3.50 -3.17
N GLU A 6 3.81 4.56 -3.90
CA GLU A 6 3.24 4.50 -5.24
C GLU A 6 4.29 4.23 -6.33
N ILE A 7 4.07 3.15 -7.10
CA ILE A 7 4.99 2.67 -8.15
C ILE A 7 5.28 3.67 -9.29
N CYS A 8 4.51 4.75 -9.42
CA CYS A 8 4.52 5.60 -10.60
C CYS A 8 5.36 6.89 -10.45
N TRP A 9 5.93 7.15 -9.27
CA TRP A 9 6.68 8.38 -8.99
C TRP A 9 8.18 8.17 -8.81
N ALA A 10 8.94 9.09 -9.41
CA ALA A 10 10.32 9.42 -9.04
C ALA A 10 11.33 8.26 -8.87
N GLY A 11 11.13 7.14 -9.57
CA GLY A 11 12.00 5.96 -9.49
C GLY A 11 11.67 4.97 -8.36
N MET A 12 10.54 5.15 -7.67
CA MET A 12 10.06 4.25 -6.62
C MET A 12 9.34 3.04 -7.24
N HIS A 13 10.03 2.31 -8.12
CA HIS A 13 9.40 1.26 -8.94
C HIS A 13 9.19 -0.05 -8.18
N SER A 14 9.86 -0.25 -7.04
CA SER A 14 9.75 -1.44 -6.21
C SER A 14 10.02 -1.17 -4.73
N TRP A 15 9.67 -2.16 -3.91
CA TRP A 15 10.05 -2.18 -2.49
C TRP A 15 11.57 -2.15 -2.28
N LYS A 16 12.36 -2.67 -3.25
CA LYS A 16 13.81 -2.72 -3.16
C LYS A 16 14.42 -1.35 -3.48
N ASP A 17 13.94 -0.67 -4.51
CA ASP A 17 14.37 0.68 -4.87
C ASP A 17 14.07 1.68 -3.75
N VAL A 18 12.88 1.59 -3.16
CA VAL A 18 12.49 2.41 -2.00
C VAL A 18 13.39 2.12 -0.80
N LEU A 19 13.65 0.84 -0.51
CA LEU A 19 14.55 0.48 0.59
C LEU A 19 15.97 1.02 0.37
N ASP A 20 16.50 0.88 -0.85
CA ASP A 20 17.84 1.37 -1.22
C ASP A 20 17.93 2.89 -1.12
N LEU A 21 16.86 3.62 -1.47
CA LEU A 21 16.77 5.06 -1.25
C LEU A 21 16.79 5.40 0.24
N LEU A 22 15.95 4.76 1.05
CA LEU A 22 15.83 5.04 2.48
C LEU A 22 17.15 4.75 3.21
N GLU A 23 17.76 3.60 2.93
CA GLU A 23 19.06 3.20 3.48
C GLU A 23 20.19 4.11 2.96
N GLY A 24 20.15 4.51 1.69
CA GLY A 24 21.14 5.40 1.07
C GLY A 24 21.10 6.83 1.61
N VAL A 25 19.91 7.36 1.90
CA VAL A 25 19.73 8.65 2.58
C VAL A 25 20.14 8.54 4.05
N GLY A 26 19.76 7.46 4.74
CA GLY A 26 20.23 7.15 6.10
C GLY A 26 19.81 8.16 7.17
N MET A 27 18.76 8.96 6.93
CA MET A 27 18.27 10.00 7.84
C MET A 27 16.80 9.75 8.24
N PRO A 28 16.51 8.73 9.08
CA PRO A 28 15.14 8.30 9.38
C PRO A 28 14.28 9.36 10.08
N GLU A 29 14.89 10.34 10.75
CA GLU A 29 14.16 11.48 11.35
C GLU A 29 13.73 12.53 10.30
N THR A 30 14.29 12.48 9.09
CA THR A 30 14.05 13.46 8.02
C THR A 30 13.24 12.88 6.88
N LEU A 31 13.54 11.64 6.47
CA LEU A 31 12.86 10.92 5.39
C LEU A 31 12.37 9.57 5.91
N GLY A 32 11.07 9.35 5.80
CA GLY A 32 10.43 8.07 6.08
C GLY A 32 9.64 7.55 4.88
N PHE A 33 8.87 6.51 5.13
CA PHE A 33 8.00 5.85 4.18
C PHE A 33 6.54 6.09 4.54
N GLN A 34 5.71 6.39 3.54
CA GLN A 34 4.26 6.34 3.67
C GLN A 34 3.79 5.04 3.01
N ALA A 35 3.31 4.13 3.84
CA ALA A 35 2.87 2.82 3.39
C ALA A 35 1.39 2.88 2.99
N ASP A 36 1.10 2.64 1.72
CA ASP A 36 -0.24 2.46 1.19
C ASP A 36 -0.45 0.99 0.80
N LEU A 37 -1.56 0.39 1.24
CA LEU A 37 -1.84 -1.02 0.99
C LEU A 37 -1.98 -1.34 -0.51
N ALA A 38 -2.72 -0.53 -1.27
CA ALA A 38 -2.98 -0.77 -2.68
C ALA A 38 -1.70 -0.61 -3.51
N HIS A 39 -0.89 0.40 -3.19
CA HIS A 39 0.36 0.63 -3.90
C HIS A 39 1.44 -0.40 -3.56
N THR A 40 1.59 -0.74 -2.29
CA THR A 40 2.60 -1.75 -1.86
C THR A 40 2.25 -3.16 -2.32
N TYR A 41 0.98 -3.46 -2.59
CA TYR A 41 0.61 -4.69 -3.31
C TYR A 41 1.28 -4.77 -4.69
N LEU A 42 1.38 -3.67 -5.42
CA LEU A 42 2.00 -3.65 -6.75
C LEU A 42 3.51 -3.80 -6.70
N TYR A 43 4.15 -3.46 -5.57
CA TYR A 43 5.54 -3.83 -5.30
C TYR A 43 5.73 -5.34 -5.21
N LEU A 44 4.80 -6.08 -4.62
CA LEU A 44 4.88 -7.55 -4.60
C LEU A 44 4.86 -8.11 -6.02
N MET A 45 4.01 -7.54 -6.87
CA MET A 45 3.82 -8.00 -8.24
C MET A 45 4.95 -7.53 -9.19
N GLY A 46 5.79 -6.58 -8.77
CA GLY A 46 6.92 -6.08 -9.56
C GLY A 46 6.52 -5.37 -10.87
N TYR A 47 5.38 -4.66 -10.88
CA TYR A 47 4.80 -4.09 -12.11
C TYR A 47 5.75 -3.18 -12.92
N ASN A 48 6.61 -2.43 -12.21
CA ASN A 48 7.60 -1.52 -12.81
C ASN A 48 9.06 -1.99 -12.65
N ALA A 49 9.31 -3.06 -11.88
CA ALA A 49 10.62 -3.69 -11.71
C ALA A 49 10.45 -5.21 -11.49
N PRO A 50 10.22 -5.99 -12.57
CA PRO A 50 9.96 -7.43 -12.48
C PRO A 50 11.07 -8.24 -11.79
N GLU A 51 12.31 -7.77 -11.85
CA GLU A 51 13.47 -8.32 -11.15
C GLU A 51 13.35 -8.28 -9.61
N HIS A 52 12.45 -7.46 -9.09
CA HIS A 52 12.16 -7.32 -7.65
C HIS A 52 10.80 -7.90 -7.26
N ALA A 53 10.07 -8.52 -8.20
CA ALA A 53 8.82 -9.20 -7.92
C ALA A 53 9.00 -10.27 -6.84
N LEU A 54 8.05 -10.31 -5.90
CA LEU A 54 7.94 -11.34 -4.88
C LEU A 54 6.80 -12.34 -5.19
N LEU A 55 5.83 -11.92 -6.00
CA LEU A 55 4.69 -12.71 -6.45
C LEU A 55 4.56 -12.62 -7.97
N HIS A 56 3.95 -13.65 -8.56
CA HIS A 56 3.61 -13.70 -9.97
C HIS A 56 2.10 -13.90 -10.13
N ASP A 57 1.58 -13.54 -11.30
CA ASP A 57 0.15 -13.68 -11.56
C ASP A 57 -0.31 -15.14 -11.38
N GLY A 58 -1.48 -15.33 -10.76
CA GLY A 58 -1.97 -16.64 -10.36
C GLY A 58 -1.35 -17.25 -9.09
N TYR A 59 -0.65 -16.45 -8.26
CA TYR A 59 -0.13 -16.91 -6.97
C TYR A 59 -1.22 -17.53 -6.09
N ALA A 60 -0.83 -18.53 -5.30
CA ALA A 60 -1.66 -19.12 -4.27
C ALA A 60 -1.64 -18.26 -3.00
N GLU A 61 -2.70 -18.34 -2.18
CA GLU A 61 -2.80 -17.56 -0.94
C GLU A 61 -1.61 -17.82 0.01
N GLU A 62 -1.09 -19.06 0.01
CA GLU A 62 0.05 -19.46 0.83
C GLU A 62 1.36 -18.79 0.40
N GLU A 63 1.46 -18.32 -0.85
CA GLU A 63 2.61 -17.57 -1.36
C GLU A 63 2.53 -16.09 -0.98
N PHE A 64 1.31 -15.54 -0.84
CA PHE A 64 1.08 -14.14 -0.54
C PHE A 64 1.70 -13.73 0.80
N TRP A 65 1.40 -14.47 1.86
CA TRP A 65 1.77 -14.06 3.23
C TRP A 65 3.29 -13.99 3.46
N PRO A 66 4.10 -14.99 3.04
CA PRO A 66 5.56 -14.89 3.13
C PRO A 66 6.13 -13.73 2.30
N ALA A 67 5.58 -13.46 1.11
CA ALA A 67 6.00 -12.34 0.28
C ALA A 67 5.66 -10.98 0.94
N TYR A 68 4.44 -10.86 1.48
CA TYR A 68 3.98 -9.67 2.18
C TYR A 68 4.82 -9.39 3.43
N GLU A 69 5.06 -10.41 4.25
CA GLU A 69 5.89 -10.30 5.45
C GLU A 69 7.31 -9.87 5.09
N LYS A 70 7.93 -10.48 4.06
CA LYS A 70 9.27 -10.12 3.61
C LYS A 70 9.37 -8.64 3.21
N MET A 71 8.40 -8.13 2.45
CA MET A 71 8.37 -6.72 2.05
C MET A 71 8.13 -5.80 3.25
N THR A 72 7.10 -6.09 4.05
CA THR A 72 6.72 -5.26 5.19
C THR A 72 7.82 -5.22 6.25
N ASP A 73 8.51 -6.33 6.54
CA ASP A 73 9.62 -6.36 7.50
C ASP A 73 10.77 -5.42 7.12
N LYS A 74 10.99 -5.19 5.82
CA LYS A 74 12.04 -4.29 5.32
C LYS A 74 11.62 -2.82 5.36
N LEU A 75 10.39 -2.52 4.98
CA LEU A 75 9.92 -1.13 4.85
C LEU A 75 9.25 -0.58 6.12
N ARG A 76 8.64 -1.43 6.94
CA ARG A 76 7.93 -1.06 8.18
C ARG A 76 8.77 -0.23 9.15
N PRO A 77 10.07 -0.53 9.39
CA PRO A 77 10.90 0.30 10.27
C PRO A 77 11.01 1.76 9.83
N TRP A 78 10.82 2.04 8.54
CA TRP A 78 10.86 3.37 7.95
C TRP A 78 9.49 4.06 7.89
N THR A 79 8.42 3.32 8.17
CA THR A 79 7.05 3.82 7.98
C THR A 79 6.68 4.84 9.05
N ILE A 80 6.34 6.05 8.61
CA ILE A 80 5.92 7.18 9.47
C ILE A 80 4.46 7.61 9.20
N ASP A 81 3.86 7.10 8.13
CA ASP A 81 2.48 7.37 7.73
C ASP A 81 1.88 6.12 7.08
N PHE A 82 0.58 5.88 7.29
CA PHE A 82 -0.08 4.65 6.87
C PHE A 82 -1.47 4.90 6.30
N HIS A 83 -1.66 4.40 5.08
CA HIS A 83 -2.89 4.46 4.32
C HIS A 83 -3.46 3.05 4.15
N VAL A 84 -4.67 2.87 4.67
CA VAL A 84 -5.52 1.71 4.41
C VAL A 84 -6.16 1.91 3.04
N ALA A 85 -6.05 0.89 2.19
CA ALA A 85 -6.51 0.94 0.82
C ALA A 85 -6.79 -0.47 0.28
N GLN A 86 -7.45 -0.55 -0.87
CA GLN A 86 -7.74 -1.81 -1.57
C GLN A 86 -7.34 -1.71 -3.05
N ASN A 87 -6.92 -2.83 -3.63
CA ASN A 87 -6.54 -2.94 -5.04
C ASN A 87 -7.17 -4.19 -5.66
N ASP A 88 -7.68 -4.08 -6.88
CA ASP A 88 -8.31 -5.19 -7.64
C ASP A 88 -7.32 -6.00 -8.49
N GLY A 89 -6.03 -5.68 -8.40
CA GLY A 89 -4.94 -6.24 -9.17
C GLY A 89 -4.63 -5.47 -10.45
N GLN A 90 -5.41 -4.45 -10.81
CA GLN A 90 -5.22 -3.68 -12.02
C GLN A 90 -4.38 -2.43 -11.79
N VAL A 91 -3.56 -2.10 -12.79
CA VAL A 91 -2.92 -0.80 -12.91
C VAL A 91 -3.70 0.05 -13.90
N HIS A 92 -3.83 1.34 -13.63
CA HIS A 92 -4.42 2.30 -14.55
C HIS A 92 -3.34 3.26 -15.04
N GLY A 93 -3.35 3.65 -16.31
CA GLY A 93 -2.54 4.77 -16.78
C GLY A 93 -3.40 6.01 -16.81
N ALA A 94 -2.97 7.10 -16.17
CA ALA A 94 -3.70 8.36 -16.15
C ALA A 94 -2.74 9.53 -16.39
N GLY A 95 -3.05 10.39 -17.37
CA GLY A 95 -2.18 11.51 -17.75
C GLY A 95 -0.83 11.05 -18.31
N SER A 96 0.27 11.55 -17.74
CA SER A 96 1.65 11.15 -18.11
C SER A 96 2.15 9.88 -17.41
N HIS A 97 1.28 9.18 -16.67
CA HIS A 97 1.66 7.98 -15.92
C HIS A 97 1.30 6.73 -16.72
N ASP A 98 2.32 5.94 -17.08
CA ASP A 98 2.12 4.70 -17.85
C ASP A 98 1.45 3.59 -17.03
N LYS A 99 1.77 3.50 -15.72
CA LYS A 99 1.19 2.54 -14.77
C LYS A 99 1.14 3.14 -13.35
N THR A 100 -0.04 3.56 -12.89
CA THR A 100 -0.34 3.89 -11.48
C THR A 100 -1.19 2.79 -10.84
N GLY A 101 -1.07 2.63 -9.54
CA GLY A 101 -1.91 1.71 -8.79
C GLY A 101 -3.33 2.24 -8.65
N LYS A 102 -4.30 1.43 -9.06
CA LYS A 102 -5.71 1.78 -8.97
C LYS A 102 -6.26 1.37 -7.60
N HIS A 103 -6.75 2.33 -6.85
CA HIS A 103 -7.58 2.05 -5.68
C HIS A 103 -8.95 1.53 -6.13
N CYS A 104 -9.49 0.55 -5.41
CA CYS A 104 -10.87 0.12 -5.55
C CYS A 104 -11.61 0.18 -4.19
N PRO A 105 -12.95 0.09 -4.18
CA PRO A 105 -13.72 0.12 -2.93
C PRO A 105 -13.29 -0.97 -1.93
N ALA A 106 -13.49 -0.70 -0.65
CA ALA A 106 -13.12 -1.63 0.43
C ALA A 106 -13.80 -3.00 0.31
N ASP A 107 -15.01 -3.02 -0.25
CA ASP A 107 -15.85 -4.20 -0.50
C ASP A 107 -15.85 -4.65 -1.97
N ASP A 108 -14.86 -4.22 -2.77
CA ASP A 108 -14.75 -4.69 -4.16
C ASP A 108 -14.62 -6.22 -4.19
N PRO A 109 -15.50 -6.94 -4.92
CA PRO A 109 -15.46 -8.39 -4.97
C PRO A 109 -14.18 -8.96 -5.60
N ASN A 110 -13.39 -8.13 -6.29
CA ASN A 110 -12.10 -8.50 -6.87
C ASN A 110 -10.91 -8.00 -6.04
N GLY A 111 -11.15 -7.40 -4.86
CA GLY A 111 -10.12 -6.95 -3.95
C GLY A 111 -9.09 -8.03 -3.66
N LYS A 112 -7.81 -7.69 -3.76
CA LYS A 112 -6.68 -8.61 -3.59
C LYS A 112 -6.17 -8.69 -2.16
N LEU A 113 -6.54 -7.73 -1.31
CA LEU A 113 -6.02 -7.62 0.03
C LEU A 113 -7.09 -7.99 1.06
N ASP A 114 -6.70 -8.84 2.02
CA ASP A 114 -7.31 -8.80 3.34
C ASP A 114 -6.80 -7.53 4.04
N ILE A 115 -7.57 -6.46 3.92
CA ILE A 115 -7.23 -5.10 4.36
C ILE A 115 -6.82 -5.10 5.84
N THR A 116 -7.58 -5.81 6.68
CA THR A 116 -7.35 -5.87 8.13
C THR A 116 -6.03 -6.56 8.42
N ARG A 117 -5.84 -7.77 7.89
CA ARG A 117 -4.61 -8.53 8.14
C ARG A 117 -3.38 -7.82 7.58
N CYS A 118 -3.46 -7.28 6.37
CA CYS A 118 -2.37 -6.52 5.76
C CYS A 118 -2.02 -5.28 6.59
N SER A 119 -3.02 -4.57 7.12
CA SER A 119 -2.80 -3.42 8.01
C SER A 119 -2.04 -3.81 9.28
N HIS A 120 -2.32 -4.96 9.87
CA HIS A 120 -1.62 -5.42 11.07
C HIS A 120 -0.13 -5.71 10.82
N TYR A 121 0.25 -6.15 9.62
CA TYR A 121 1.68 -6.27 9.26
C TYR A 121 2.38 -4.93 9.29
N TRP A 122 1.76 -3.85 8.82
CA TRP A 122 2.33 -2.50 8.81
C TRP A 122 2.27 -1.80 10.15
N LEU A 123 1.21 -2.04 10.93
CA LEU A 123 0.98 -1.43 12.24
C LEU A 123 1.67 -2.17 13.39
N LYS A 124 2.33 -3.30 13.15
CA LYS A 124 3.16 -3.94 14.18
C LYS A 124 4.16 -2.95 14.79
N ASP A 125 4.19 -2.83 16.12
CA ASP A 125 5.04 -1.90 16.88
C ASP A 125 4.87 -0.41 16.50
N PHE A 126 3.69 0.00 16.02
CA PHE A 126 3.41 1.36 15.54
C PHE A 126 3.67 2.46 16.58
N GLU A 127 3.45 2.18 17.87
CA GLU A 127 3.66 3.14 18.97
C GLU A 127 5.11 3.62 19.02
N SER A 128 6.07 2.70 18.83
CA SER A 128 7.50 3.02 18.82
C SER A 128 7.90 3.92 17.65
N ARG A 129 7.11 3.91 16.57
CA ARG A 129 7.27 4.74 15.38
C ARG A 129 6.44 6.02 15.41
N GLY A 130 5.65 6.23 16.48
CA GLY A 130 4.88 7.46 16.69
C GLY A 130 3.65 7.62 15.79
N ILE A 131 3.17 6.55 15.14
CA ILE A 131 1.95 6.59 14.32
C ILE A 131 0.75 6.73 15.26
N LYS A 132 -0.09 7.75 15.03
CA LYS A 132 -1.28 8.04 15.86
C LYS A 132 -2.59 8.01 15.08
N HIS A 133 -2.49 8.03 13.77
CA HIS A 133 -3.61 8.12 12.85
C HIS A 133 -3.36 7.15 11.71
N ILE A 134 -4.45 6.66 11.14
CA ILE A 134 -4.48 5.91 9.90
C ILE A 134 -5.44 6.63 8.96
N CYS A 135 -5.12 6.64 7.68
CA CYS A 135 -5.95 7.26 6.65
C CYS A 135 -6.57 6.17 5.77
N TRP A 136 -7.75 6.43 5.21
CA TRP A 136 -8.21 5.66 4.06
C TRP A 136 -7.75 6.36 2.79
N ASP A 137 -7.15 5.62 1.87
CA ASP A 137 -6.87 6.12 0.53
C ASP A 137 -7.88 5.58 -0.48
N GLY A 138 -8.57 6.52 -1.12
CA GLY A 138 -9.51 6.26 -2.20
C GLY A 138 -9.21 7.17 -3.37
N CYS A 139 -7.94 7.55 -3.56
CA CYS A 139 -7.55 8.41 -4.67
C CYS A 139 -7.98 7.77 -5.99
N MET A 140 -8.37 8.61 -6.94
CA MET A 140 -8.96 8.21 -8.22
C MET A 140 -10.37 7.57 -8.16
N PHE A 141 -11.06 7.56 -7.00
CA PHE A 141 -12.48 7.23 -6.99
C PHE A 141 -13.30 8.25 -7.81
N PRO A 142 -14.22 7.80 -8.69
CA PRO A 142 -15.13 8.70 -9.38
C PRO A 142 -15.99 9.49 -8.39
N ASN A 143 -16.37 10.73 -8.74
CA ASN A 143 -17.23 11.56 -7.89
C ASN A 143 -18.53 10.84 -7.47
N ALA A 144 -19.14 10.06 -8.38
CA ALA A 144 -20.34 9.29 -8.07
C ALA A 144 -20.14 8.27 -6.94
N THR A 145 -18.94 7.69 -6.82
CA THR A 145 -18.57 6.81 -5.70
C THR A 145 -18.47 7.59 -4.40
N LEU A 146 -17.87 8.79 -4.44
CA LEU A 146 -17.71 9.67 -3.27
C LEU A 146 -19.03 10.30 -2.80
N GLU A 147 -19.97 10.56 -3.71
CA GLU A 147 -21.30 11.10 -3.40
C GLU A 147 -22.26 10.04 -2.83
N ASN A 148 -21.91 8.76 -2.90
CA ASN A 148 -22.71 7.67 -2.35
C ASN A 148 -22.38 7.46 -0.86
N PRO A 149 -23.34 7.70 0.08
CA PRO A 149 -23.08 7.53 1.52
C PRO A 149 -22.70 6.10 1.93
N SER A 150 -23.13 5.08 1.17
CA SER A 150 -22.78 3.69 1.48
C SER A 150 -21.27 3.43 1.35
N THR A 151 -20.57 4.11 0.43
CA THR A 151 -19.11 4.05 0.31
C THR A 151 -18.43 4.37 1.63
N TRP A 152 -18.84 5.47 2.28
CA TRP A 152 -18.25 5.91 3.54
C TRP A 152 -18.58 4.99 4.72
N ASN A 153 -19.78 4.41 4.74
CA ASN A 153 -20.15 3.42 5.75
C ASN A 153 -19.31 2.13 5.62
N THR A 154 -19.07 1.67 4.39
CA THR A 154 -18.20 0.53 4.13
C THR A 154 -16.77 0.84 4.57
N ILE A 155 -16.22 1.98 4.16
CA ILE A 155 -14.86 2.41 4.56
C ILE A 155 -14.75 2.49 6.08
N LEU A 156 -15.70 3.16 6.75
CA LEU A 156 -15.68 3.29 8.20
C LEU A 156 -15.68 1.92 8.90
N LYS A 157 -16.49 0.98 8.41
CA LYS A 157 -16.50 -0.38 8.93
C LYS A 157 -15.12 -1.05 8.80
N SER A 158 -14.52 -1.01 7.61
CA SER A 158 -13.18 -1.58 7.40
C SER A 158 -12.11 -0.91 8.26
N MET A 159 -12.17 0.41 8.45
CA MET A 159 -11.22 1.15 9.29
C MET A 159 -11.38 0.80 10.78
N ILE A 160 -12.60 0.54 11.25
CA ILE A 160 -12.84 0.03 12.61
C ILE A 160 -12.20 -1.35 12.77
N ASP A 161 -12.39 -2.26 11.81
CA ASP A 161 -11.84 -3.62 11.86
C ASP A 161 -10.29 -3.62 11.90
N VAL A 162 -9.63 -2.60 11.32
CA VAL A 162 -8.17 -2.44 11.39
C VAL A 162 -7.68 -2.12 12.80
N VAL A 163 -8.44 -1.33 13.57
CA VAL A 163 -8.02 -0.80 14.88
C VAL A 163 -8.66 -1.51 16.07
N SER A 164 -9.58 -2.45 15.82
CA SER A 164 -10.21 -3.32 16.83
C SER A 164 -9.39 -4.56 17.13
#